data_AF-A0A1W9H7P9-F1
#
_entry.id   AF-A0A1W9H7P9-F1
#
_cell.length_a   1.000
_cell.length_b   1.000
_cell.length_c   1.000
_cell.angle_alpha   90.00
_cell.angle_beta   90.00
_cell.angle_gamma   90.00
#
_symmetry.space_group_name_H-M   'P 1'
#
loop_
_entity.id
_entity.type
_entity.pdbx_description
1 polymer ?
#
loop_
_entity_poly.entity_id
_entity_poly.type
_entity_poly.pdbx_seq_one_letter_code
_entity_poly.pdbx_strand_id
1 'polypeptide(L)' 'MQVQLSHPSRSVEIKGPKRAKDLLRELNLVVEAHLVIRGNELVTEDEMLFDQDQIEIRPVISGG' A
#
# COMPACT_ATOMS: atom_id res chain seq x y z
N MET A 1 7.94 4.67 -7.02
CA MET A 1 6.65 4.79 -6.31
C MET A 1 6.95 5.19 -4.89
N GLN A 2 6.31 6.23 -4.37
CA GLN A 2 6.50 6.66 -2.99
C GLN A 2 5.43 6.02 -2.12
N VAL A 3 5.83 5.27 -1.09
CA VAL A 3 4.92 4.51 -0.23
C VAL A 3 5.00 5.02 1.20
N GLN A 4 3.86 5.44 1.74
CA GLN A 4 3.69 5.90 3.12
C GLN A 4 2.95 4.83 3.93
N LEU A 5 3.56 4.36 5.01
CA LEU A 5 2.92 3.49 5.99
C LEU A 5 2.50 4.36 7.18
N SER A 6 1.34 4.08 7.76
CA SER A 6 0.75 4.91 8.83
C SER A 6 0.92 4.36 10.25
N HIS A 7 1.36 3.11 10.44
CA HIS A 7 1.53 2.48 11.76
C HIS A 7 2.66 1.42 11.77
N PRO A 8 3.89 1.77 12.20
CA PRO A 8 4.38 3.12 12.50
C PRO A 8 4.54 3.96 11.23
N SER A 9 4.46 5.29 11.38
CA SER A 9 4.60 6.23 10.26
C SER A 9 6.00 6.17 9.65
N ARG A 10 6.12 5.72 8.39
CA ARG A 10 7.38 5.75 7.63
C ARG A 10 7.12 5.88 6.14
N SER A 11 8.05 6.51 5.43
CA SER A 11 8.04 6.60 3.97
C SER A 11 9.16 5.74 3.39
N VAL A 12 8.88 4.99 2.34
CA VAL A 12 9.86 4.20 1.60
C VAL A 12 9.65 4.40 0.09
N GLU A 13 10.73 4.31 -0.68
CA GLU A 13 10.65 4.31 -2.13
C GLU A 13 10.74 2.88 -2.65
N ILE A 14 9.80 2.50 -3.50
CA ILE A 14 9.70 1.15 -4.07
C ILE A 14 9.60 1.27 -5.58
N LYS A 15 10.31 0.42 -6.31
CA LYS A 15 10.24 0.35 -7.78
C LYS A 15 9.01 -0.41 -8.22
N GLY A 16 8.21 0.19 -9.09
CA GLY A 16 7.16 -0.45 -9.85
C GLY A 16 7.66 -0.94 -11.22
N PRO A 17 6.76 -1.41 -12.10
CA PRO A 17 5.33 -1.61 -11.82
C PRO A 17 5.09 -2.91 -11.03
N LYS A 18 4.17 -2.90 -10.05
CA LYS A 18 3.79 -4.10 -9.27
C LYS A 18 2.31 -4.09 -8.88
N ARG A 19 1.74 -5.26 -8.61
CA ARG A 19 0.37 -5.33 -8.06
C ARG A 19 0.35 -4.88 -6.61
N ALA A 20 -0.77 -4.32 -6.17
CA ALA A 20 -0.95 -3.90 -4.78
C ALA A 20 -0.67 -5.03 -3.76
N LYS A 21 -1.13 -6.26 -4.03
CA LYS A 21 -0.83 -7.42 -3.17
C LYS A 21 0.65 -7.77 -3.10
N ASP A 22 1.38 -7.59 -4.19
CA ASP A 22 2.82 -7.89 -4.24
C ASP A 22 3.61 -6.82 -3.48
N LEU A 23 3.18 -5.55 -3.55
CA LEU A 23 3.70 -4.47 -2.71
C LEU A 23 3.53 -4.79 -1.21
N LEU A 24 2.34 -5.23 -0.79
CA LEU A 24 2.08 -5.57 0.60
C LEU A 24 2.94 -6.76 1.05
N ARG A 25 3.05 -7.81 0.23
CA ARG A 25 3.91 -8.97 0.51
C ARG A 25 5.38 -8.58 0.66
N GLU A 26 5.91 -7.73 -0.22
CA GLU A 26 7.29 -7.23 -0.15
C GLU A 26 7.56 -6.43 1.12
N LEU A 27 6.55 -5.69 1.60
CA LEU A 27 6.59 -4.95 2.86
C LEU A 27 6.30 -5.83 4.10
N ASN A 28 6.09 -7.14 3.92
CA ASN A 28 5.66 -8.09 4.94
C ASN A 28 4.35 -7.69 5.64
N LEU A 29 3.41 -7.15 4.87
CA LEU A 29 2.07 -6.75 5.31
C LEU A 29 1.03 -7.77 4.82
N VAL A 30 0.03 -8.01 5.65
CA VAL A 30 -1.10 -8.91 5.34
C VAL A 30 -2.11 -8.15 4.49
N VAL A 31 -2.48 -8.70 3.32
CA VAL A 31 -3.36 -8.05 2.33
C VAL A 31 -4.73 -7.73 2.94
N GLU A 32 -5.30 -8.68 3.67
CA GLU A 32 -6.61 -8.59 4.28
C GLU A 32 -6.67 -7.62 5.47
N ALA A 33 -5.51 -7.28 6.03
CA ALA A 33 -5.39 -6.38 7.19
C ALA A 33 -4.96 -4.96 6.81
N HIS A 34 -4.75 -4.66 5.52
CA HIS A 34 -4.25 -3.36 5.06
C HIS A 34 -5.02 -2.84 3.86
N LEU A 35 -5.32 -1.54 3.89
CA LEU A 35 -5.83 -0.79 2.76
C LEU A 35 -4.67 -0.16 1.99
N VAL A 36 -4.76 -0.21 0.66
CA VAL A 36 -3.86 0.50 -0.25
C VAL A 36 -4.64 1.64 -0.88
N ILE A 37 -4.09 2.86 -0.80
CA ILE A 37 -4.71 4.08 -1.31
C ILE A 37 -3.73 4.73 -2.27
N ARG A 38 -4.16 5.04 -3.50
CA ARG A 38 -3.38 5.81 -4.48
C ARG A 38 -3.99 7.20 -4.59
N GLY A 39 -3.31 8.21 -4.07
CA GLY A 39 -3.89 9.55 -3.92
C GLY A 39 -5.14 9.51 -3.03
N ASN A 40 -6.33 9.60 -3.63
CA ASN A 40 -7.62 9.55 -2.92
C ASN A 40 -8.46 8.31 -3.27
N GLU A 41 -7.92 7.37 -4.03
CA GLU A 41 -8.64 6.18 -4.50
C GLU A 41 -8.19 4.94 -3.73
N LEU A 42 -9.16 4.13 -3.29
CA LEU A 42 -8.88 2.78 -2.77
C LEU A 42 -8.50 1.87 -3.93
N VAL A 43 -7.41 1.15 -3.75
CA VAL A 43 -6.81 0.27 -4.74
C VAL A 43 -7.15 -1.17 -4.38
N THR A 44 -7.63 -1.92 -5.36
CA THR A 44 -7.85 -3.37 -5.21
C THR A 44 -6.55 -4.17 -5.28
N GLU A 45 -6.53 -5.38 -4.72
CA GLU A 45 -5.31 -6.17 -4.57
C GLU A 45 -4.57 -6.52 -5.89
N ASP A 46 -5.31 -6.54 -7.00
CA ASP A 46 -4.81 -6.88 -8.34
C ASP A 46 -4.44 -5.67 -9.21
N GLU A 47 -4.73 -4.45 -8.74
CA GLU A 47 -4.39 -3.24 -9.48
C GLU A 47 -2.88 -3.00 -9.54
N MET A 48 -2.44 -2.51 -10.70
CA MET A 48 -1.04 -2.17 -10.95
C MET A 48 -0.72 -0.77 -10.40
N LEU A 49 0.40 -0.69 -9.71
CA LEU A 49 0.97 0.53 -9.17
C LEU A 49 2.28 0.85 -9.90
N PHE A 50 2.44 2.10 -10.29
CA PHE A 50 3.53 2.58 -11.15
C PHE A 50 4.51 3.47 -10.38
N ASP A 51 5.68 3.70 -10.98
CA ASP A 51 6.77 4.45 -10.33
C ASP A 51 6.39 5.87 -9.90
N GLN A 52 5.47 6.50 -10.63
CA GLN A 52 4.98 7.85 -10.35
C GLN A 52 3.89 7.92 -9.27
N ASP A 53 3.39 6.77 -8.82
CA ASP A 53 2.28 6.74 -7.88
C ASP A 53 2.73 7.12 -6.46
N GLN A 54 1.84 7.84 -5.76
CA GLN A 54 1.91 8.08 -4.33
C GLN A 54 0.93 7.14 -3.64
N ILE A 55 1.45 6.24 -2.83
CA ILE A 55 0.70 5.18 -2.17
C ILE A 55 0.70 5.41 -0.67
N GLU A 56 -0.49 5.35 -0.07
CA GLU A 56 -0.66 5.26 1.39
C GLU A 56 -1.15 3.86 1.75
N ILE A 57 -0.53 3.26 2.77
CA ILE A 57 -0.92 1.97 3.33
C ILE A 57 -1.38 2.16 4.77
N ARG A 58 -2.60 1.71 5.05
CA ARG A 58 -3.25 1.85 6.36
C ARG A 58 -3.70 0.51 6.91
N PRO A 59 -3.46 0.19 8.19
CA PRO A 59 -4.04 -1.00 8.80
C PRO A 59 -5.57 -0.84 8.89
N VAL A 60 -6.28 -1.93 8.62
CA VAL A 60 -7.70 -2.06 8.94
C VAL A 60 -7.78 -2.36 10.43
N ILE A 61 -8.12 -1.37 11.24
CA ILE A 61 -8.43 -1.61 12.65
C ILE A 61 -9.91 -1.92 12.74
N SER A 62 -10.28 -3.17 13.04
CA SER A 62 -11.64 -3.43 13.49
C SER A 62 -11.79 -2.78 14.87
N GLY A 63 -12.44 -1.61 14.92
CA GLY A 63 -12.97 -1.11 16.18
C GLY A 63 -13.98 -2.14 16.65
N GLY A 64 -13.63 -2.89 17.70
CA GLY A 64 -14.58 -3.78 18.37
C GLY A 64 -15.78 -3.02 18.90
#